data_AF-A0A258SSS6-F1
#
_entry.id   AF-A0A258SSS6-F1
#
_cell.length_a   1.000
_cell.length_b   1.000
_cell.length_c   1.000
_cell.angle_alpha   90.00
_cell.angle_beta   90.00
_cell.angle_gamma   90.00
#
_symmetry.space_group_name_H-M   'P 1'
#
loop_
_entity.id
_entity.type
_entity.pdbx_description
1 polymer ?
#
loop_
_entity_poly.entity_id
_entity_poly.type
_entity_poly.pdbx_seq_one_letter_code
_entity_poly.pdbx_strand_id
1 'polypeptide(L)' 'MKRIVLFLATNMAIVLVLSLTMRVLGVADAVQQRKTFQVLKWVGLQHRMNAYPRELSGGEQQRVAIA' A
#
# COMPACT_ATOMS: atom_id res chain seq x y z
N MET A 1 -6.64 -7.80 -17.23
CA MET A 1 -6.09 -7.99 -15.86
C MET A 1 -5.21 -6.83 -15.38
N LYS A 2 -4.20 -6.37 -16.15
CA LYS A 2 -3.32 -5.23 -15.77
C LYS A 2 -4.04 -3.91 -15.44
N ARG A 3 -5.17 -3.62 -16.09
CA ARG A 3 -5.95 -2.38 -15.85
C ARG A 3 -6.76 -2.37 -14.54
N ILE A 4 -7.17 -3.53 -14.03
CA ILE A 4 -8.02 -3.61 -12.83
C ILE A 4 -7.17 -3.45 -11.56
N VAL A 5 -6.01 -4.11 -11.50
CA VAL A 5 -5.07 -3.97 -10.38
C VAL A 5 -4.56 -2.52 -10.28
N LEU A 6 -4.26 -1.91 -11.42
CA LEU A 6 -3.84 -0.51 -11.48
C LEU A 6 -4.96 0.45 -11.04
N PHE A 7 -6.22 0.20 -11.42
CA PHE A 7 -7.36 1.04 -11.06
C PHE A 7 -7.73 0.94 -9.56
N LEU A 8 -7.64 -0.25 -8.97
CA LEU A 8 -7.85 -0.45 -7.53
C LEU A 8 -6.76 0.23 -6.71
N ALA A 9 -5.50 0.15 -7.18
CA ALA A 9 -4.40 0.87 -6.53
C ALA A 9 -4.70 2.37 -6.44
N THR A 10 -5.16 3.02 -7.52
CA THR A 10 -5.34 4.48 -7.56
C THR A 10 -6.44 5.03 -6.66
N ASN A 11 -7.41 4.22 -6.23
CA ASN A 11 -8.58 4.65 -5.45
C ASN A 11 -8.68 4.01 -4.06
N MET A 12 -7.68 3.24 -3.65
CA MET A 12 -7.58 2.68 -2.31
C MET A 12 -6.45 3.38 -1.54
N ALA A 13 -6.61 3.48 -0.21
CA ALA A 13 -5.52 3.94 0.64
C ALA A 13 -4.32 3.01 0.47
N ILE A 14 -3.09 3.55 0.50
CA ILE A 14 -1.85 2.81 0.25
C ILE A 14 -1.72 1.61 1.21
N VAL A 15 -2.20 1.74 2.45
CA VAL A 15 -2.24 0.62 3.41
C VAL A 15 -2.97 -0.61 2.86
N LEU A 16 -4.09 -0.39 2.15
CA LEU A 16 -4.89 -1.46 1.55
C LEU A 16 -4.21 -2.03 0.31
N VAL A 17 -3.51 -1.20 -0.45
CA VAL A 17 -2.73 -1.64 -1.62
C VAL A 17 -1.63 -2.60 -1.18
N LEU A 18 -0.88 -2.23 -0.15
CA LEU A 18 0.22 -3.04 0.39
C LEU A 18 -0.27 -4.31 1.11
N SER A 19 -1.44 -4.27 1.76
CA SER A 19 -1.99 -5.43 2.47
C SER A 19 -2.84 -6.36 1.60
N LEU A 20 -3.09 -6.02 0.33
CA LEU A 20 -4.05 -6.74 -0.52
C LEU A 20 -3.71 -8.23 -0.67
N THR A 21 -2.44 -8.55 -0.89
CA THR A 21 -1.97 -9.94 -1.02
C THR A 21 -2.17 -10.72 0.28
N MET A 22 -1.82 -10.12 1.42
CA MET A 22 -2.03 -10.72 2.74
C MET A 22 -3.51 -10.94 3.03
N ARG A 23 -4.38 -10.01 2.61
CA ARG A 23 -5.84 -10.14 2.72
C ARG A 23 -6.39 -11.27 1.87
N VAL A 24 -5.95 -11.40 0.61
CA VAL A 24 -6.33 -12.52 -0.27
C VAL A 24 -5.88 -13.87 0.31
N LEU A 25 -4.74 -13.90 0.99
CA LEU A 25 -4.22 -15.09 1.68
C LEU A 25 -4.86 -15.35 3.05
N GLY A 26 -5.82 -14.53 3.49
CA GLY A 26 -6.51 -14.72 4.78
C GLY A 26 -5.65 -14.45 6.02
N VAL A 27 -4.56 -13.68 5.88
CA VAL A 27 -3.72 -13.30 7.02
C VAL A 27 -4.53 -12.45 8.00
N ALA A 28 -4.36 -12.66 9.31
CA ALA A 28 -5.07 -11.88 10.33
C ALA A 28 -4.80 -10.36 10.22
N ASP A 29 -5.83 -9.54 10.42
CA ASP A 29 -5.77 -8.08 10.22
C ASP A 29 -4.68 -7.40 11.07
N ALA A 30 -4.48 -7.82 12.32
CA ALA A 30 -3.41 -7.29 13.17
C ALA A 30 -2.02 -7.54 12.57
N VAL A 31 -1.81 -8.69 11.93
CA VAL A 31 -0.55 -9.03 11.26
C VAL A 31 -0.40 -8.22 9.97
N GLN A 32 -1.48 -8.05 9.19
CA GLN A 32 -1.49 -7.19 8.01
C GLN A 32 -1.05 -5.77 8.37
N GLN A 33 -1.69 -5.14 9.37
CA GLN A 33 -1.38 -3.78 9.78
C GLN A 33 0.07 -3.63 10.23
N ARG A 34 0.56 -4.56 11.06
CA ARG A 34 1.93 -4.52 11.58
C ARG A 34 2.97 -4.66 10.45
N LYS A 35 2.72 -5.54 9.47
CA LYS A 35 3.61 -5.71 8.30
C LYS A 35 3.56 -4.50 7.37
N THR A 36 2.37 -4.02 7.03
CA THR A 36 2.21 -2.84 6.18
C THR A 36 2.84 -1.59 6.80
N PHE A 37 2.70 -1.39 8.11
CA PHE A 37 3.38 -0.30 8.81
C PHE A 37 4.92 -0.39 8.68
N GLN A 38 5.48 -1.60 8.80
CA GLN A 38 6.93 -1.81 8.66
C GLN A 38 7.42 -1.50 7.24
N VAL A 39 6.68 -1.97 6.22
CA VAL A 39 6.97 -1.68 4.81
C VAL A 39 6.94 -0.16 4.56
N LEU A 40 5.89 0.51 5.02
CA LEU A 40 5.78 1.97 4.91
C LEU A 40 6.90 2.70 5.64
N LYS A 41 7.31 2.22 6.82
CA LYS A 41 8.44 2.78 7.57
C LYS A 41 9.75 2.63 6.81
N TRP A 42 10.00 1.49 6.16
CA TRP A 42 11.21 1.24 5.37
C TRP A 42 11.32 2.19 4.18
N VAL A 43 10.20 2.54 3.54
CA VAL A 43 10.18 3.48 2.41
C VAL A 43 9.93 4.95 2.81
N GLY A 44 9.90 5.23 4.13
CA GLY A 44 9.73 6.58 4.68
C GLY A 44 8.32 7.17 4.56
N LEU A 45 7.29 6.33 4.42
CA LEU A 45 5.90 6.71 4.17
C LEU A 45 4.93 6.31 5.30
N GLN A 46 5.42 5.97 6.50
CA GLN A 46 4.58 5.62 7.64
C GLN A 46 3.53 6.71 7.99
N HIS A 47 3.85 7.97 7.72
CA HIS A 47 2.97 9.13 7.94
C HIS A 47 1.93 9.32 6.82
N ARG A 48 2.03 8.56 5.71
CA ARG A 48 1.13 8.58 4.54
C ARG A 48 0.28 7.31 4.46
N MET A 49 0.14 6.56 5.55
CA MET A 49 -0.55 5.27 5.58
C MET A 49 -1.98 5.32 4.99
N ASN A 50 -2.70 6.40 5.29
CA ASN A 50 -4.07 6.61 4.85
C ASN A 50 -4.17 7.41 3.53
N ALA A 51 -3.04 7.81 2.95
CA ALA A 51 -3.04 8.53 1.69
C ALA A 51 -3.41 7.61 0.53
N TYR A 52 -3.96 8.19 -0.52
CA TYR A 52 -4.26 7.55 -1.78
C TYR A 52 -3.09 7.79 -2.75
N PRO A 53 -2.83 6.91 -3.74
CA PRO A 53 -1.70 7.10 -4.65
C PRO A 53 -1.70 8.42 -5.41
N ARG A 54 -2.86 9.02 -5.66
CA ARG A 54 -2.96 10.35 -6.30
C ARG A 54 -2.44 11.48 -5.42
N GLU A 55 -2.39 11.28 -4.11
CA GLU A 55 -1.90 12.26 -3.14
C GLU A 55 -0.37 12.13 -2.93
N LEU A 56 0.25 11.08 -3.47
CA LEU A 56 1.69 10.90 -3.45
C LEU A 56 2.35 11.64 -4.60
N SER A 57 3.50 12.26 -4.32
CA SER A 57 4.42 12.72 -5.37
C SER A 57 4.96 11.55 -6.18
N GLY A 58 5.47 11.81 -7.39
CA GLY A 58 6.00 10.76 -8.27
C GLY A 58 7.11 9.93 -7.62
N GLY A 59 7.99 10.55 -6.83
CA GLY A 59 9.03 9.83 -6.08
C GLY A 59 8.47 8.97 -4.96
N GLU A 60 7.38 9.40 -4.31
CA GLU A 60 6.70 8.58 -3.30
C GLU A 60 5.98 7.37 -3.94
N GLN A 61 5.33 7.57 -5.10
CA GLN A 61 4.71 6.48 -5.85
C GLN A 61 5.74 5.43 -6.27
N GLN A 62 6.92 5.85 -6.74
CA GLN A 62 8.01 4.93 -7.06
C GLN A 62 8.47 4.15 -5.84
N ARG A 63 8.62 4.81 -4.67
CA ARG A 63 8.99 4.14 -3.42
C ARG A 63 7.95 3.13 -2.96
N VAL A 64 6.66 3.40 -3.13
CA VAL A 64 5.59 2.41 -2.84
C VAL A 64 5.64 1.25 -3.83
N ALA A 65 5.94 1.49 -5.10
CA ALA A 65 5.95 0.45 -6.13
C ALA A 65 7.07 -0.59 -5.97
N ILE A 66 8.15 -0.24 -5.26
CA ILE A 66 9.28 -1.14 -4.96
C ILE A 66 9.17 -1.81 -3.59
N ALA A 67 8.15 -1.47 -2.81
CA ALA A 67 7.92 -1.94 -1.45
C ALA A 67 7.13 -3.26 -1.44
#